data_AF-A0A3M2UVN1-F1
#
_entry.id   AF-A0A3M2UVN1-F1
#
_cell.length_a   1.000
_cell.length_b   1.000
_cell.length_c   1.000
_cell.angle_alpha   90.00
_cell.angle_beta   90.00
_cell.angle_gamma   90.00
#
_symmetry.space_group_name_H-M   'P 1'
#
loop_
_entity.id
_entity.type
_entity.pdbx_description
1 polymer ?
#
loop_
_entity_poly.entity_id
_entity_poly.type
_entity_poly.pdbx_seq_one_letter_code
_entity_poly.pdbx_strand_id
1 'polypeptide(L)'
;CDQPDRRCSTSCQSRGGQVMSVLINKDTKVICQGFTGSQGTFHSEQAIAYGTKMVGGVTPGKGGTTHLNLPVFNTVKEAVDTT
;
A
#
# COMPACT_ATOMS: atom_id res chain seq x y z
N CYS A 1 -28.59 3.35 -43.46
CA CYS A 1 -27.18 3.71 -43.66
C CYS A 1 -27.13 5.13 -44.17
N ASP A 2 -27.35 6.05 -43.25
CA ASP A 2 -27.32 7.52 -43.34
C ASP A 2 -27.54 7.98 -41.87
N GLN A 3 -26.94 9.09 -41.45
CA GLN A 3 -26.78 9.52 -40.04
C GLN A 3 -28.11 9.86 -39.32
N PRO A 4 -28.19 10.58 -38.18
CA PRO A 4 -27.34 10.84 -37.00
C PRO A 4 -28.19 10.66 -35.70
N ASP A 5 -27.73 11.19 -34.56
CA ASP A 5 -28.57 11.58 -33.40
C ASP A 5 -29.07 10.49 -32.43
N ARG A 6 -28.21 10.15 -31.47
CA ARG A 6 -28.69 9.97 -30.08
C ARG A 6 -27.96 10.90 -29.14
N ARG A 7 -28.59 12.07 -28.98
CA ARG A 7 -28.45 13.02 -27.88
C ARG A 7 -28.78 12.30 -26.56
N CYS A 8 -27.76 11.80 -25.85
CA CYS A 8 -27.87 11.56 -24.40
C CYS A 8 -27.19 12.71 -23.68
N SER A 9 -27.92 13.83 -23.60
CA SER A 9 -27.66 14.87 -22.62
C SER A 9 -27.94 14.30 -21.23
N THR A 10 -26.93 14.31 -20.35
CA THR A 10 -26.93 14.88 -18.98
C THR A 10 -25.93 14.11 -18.10
N SER A 11 -25.02 14.87 -17.48
CA SER A 11 -23.90 14.46 -16.60
C SER A 11 -22.72 13.80 -17.34
N CYS A 12 -21.71 14.53 -17.78
CA CYS A 12 -20.80 15.28 -16.91
C CYS A 12 -20.67 14.62 -15.53
N GLN A 13 -20.11 13.41 -15.49
CA GLN A 13 -19.28 13.02 -14.35
C GLN A 13 -17.87 12.90 -14.89
N SER A 14 -17.20 14.04 -14.85
CA SER A 14 -15.76 14.12 -14.66
C SER A 14 -15.31 12.99 -13.73
N ARG A 15 -14.85 11.88 -14.29
CA ARG A 15 -13.85 11.04 -13.63
C ARG A 15 -12.50 11.71 -13.86
N GLY A 16 -12.41 12.95 -13.38
CA GLY A 16 -11.13 13.57 -13.05
C GLY A 16 -10.43 12.63 -12.09
N GLY A 17 -9.16 12.37 -12.37
CA GLY A 17 -8.34 11.40 -11.67
C GLY A 17 -8.56 11.47 -10.17
N GLN A 18 -8.97 10.34 -9.59
CA GLN A 18 -8.71 10.12 -8.18
C GLN A 18 -7.20 9.98 -8.04
N VAL A 19 -6.52 11.12 -7.93
CA VAL A 19 -5.17 11.19 -7.39
C VAL A 19 -5.25 10.78 -5.93
N MET A 20 -5.25 9.46 -5.69
CA MET A 20 -5.04 8.90 -4.36
C MET A 20 -3.56 9.05 -4.00
N SER A 21 -3.22 10.22 -3.47
CA SER A 21 -1.92 10.48 -2.85
C SER A 21 -2.04 10.92 -1.38
N VAL A 22 -3.24 11.21 -0.87
CA VAL A 22 -3.35 12.25 0.17
C VAL A 22 -4.13 11.85 1.44
N LEU A 23 -3.83 10.68 2.00
CA LEU A 23 -4.18 10.35 3.40
C LEU A 23 -2.96 9.87 4.21
N ILE A 24 -1.75 10.15 3.71
CA ILE A 24 -0.50 9.82 4.40
C ILE A 24 -0.06 11.02 5.22
N ASN A 25 -0.14 10.87 6.54
CA ASN A 25 0.34 11.81 7.54
C ASN A 25 1.57 11.23 8.24
N LYS A 26 2.30 12.03 9.02
CA LYS A 26 3.49 11.57 9.77
C LYS A 26 3.22 10.43 10.75
N ASP A 27 1.94 10.18 11.05
CA ASP A 27 1.48 9.12 11.97
C ASP A 27 1.02 7.84 11.28
N THR A 28 1.06 7.77 9.94
CA THR A 28 0.67 6.55 9.24
C THR A 28 1.69 5.46 9.45
N LYS A 29 1.22 4.35 10.04
CA LYS A 29 1.96 3.10 10.16
C LYS A 29 1.92 2.38 8.81
N VAL A 30 3.09 1.99 8.32
CA VAL A 30 3.21 1.32 7.02
C VAL A 30 3.64 -0.13 7.24
N ILE A 31 2.90 -1.04 6.59
CA ILE A 31 3.24 -2.46 6.48
C ILE A 31 3.60 -2.80 5.05
N CYS A 32 4.62 -3.63 4.85
CA CYS A 32 5.01 -4.13 3.53
C CYS A 32 4.57 -5.58 3.32
N GLN A 33 3.76 -5.83 2.28
CA GLN A 33 3.48 -7.19 1.82
C GLN A 33 4.65 -7.70 0.96
N GLY A 34 5.20 -8.87 1.28
CA GLY A 34 6.41 -9.39 0.63
C GLY A 34 7.71 -8.79 1.16
N PHE A 35 7.74 -8.45 2.44
CA PHE A 35 8.85 -7.78 3.10
C PHE A 35 10.19 -8.54 3.02
N THR A 36 10.16 -9.87 3.07
CA THR A 36 11.39 -10.69 2.92
C THR A 36 11.84 -10.85 1.47
N GLY A 37 11.19 -10.20 0.50
CA GLY A 37 11.63 -10.20 -0.90
C GLY A 37 12.85 -9.29 -1.10
N SER A 38 13.60 -9.51 -2.18
CA SER A 38 14.75 -8.66 -2.54
C SER A 38 14.34 -7.18 -2.67
N GLN A 39 13.22 -6.92 -3.35
CA GLN A 39 12.66 -5.57 -3.48
C GLN A 39 12.07 -5.02 -2.17
N GLY A 40 11.41 -5.87 -1.38
CA GLY A 40 10.82 -5.48 -0.09
C GLY A 40 11.88 -5.04 0.91
N THR A 41 13.01 -5.74 0.95
CA THR A 41 14.17 -5.42 1.80
C THR A 41 14.76 -4.05 1.43
N PHE A 42 15.07 -3.86 0.13
CA PHE A 42 15.70 -2.63 -0.37
C PHE A 42 14.83 -1.38 -0.14
N HIS A 43 13.54 -1.46 -0.44
CA HIS A 43 12.63 -0.33 -0.20
C HIS A 43 12.39 -0.07 1.28
N SER A 44 12.43 -1.11 2.12
CA SER A 44 12.24 -0.97 3.56
C SER A 44 13.44 -0.32 4.25
N GLU A 45 14.66 -0.66 3.84
CA GLU A 45 15.88 0.02 4.31
C GLU A 45 15.83 1.52 3.97
N GLN A 46 15.44 1.85 2.74
CA GLN A 46 15.26 3.24 2.30
C GLN A 46 14.13 3.93 3.06
N ALA A 47 13.01 3.25 3.33
CA ALA A 47 11.88 3.81 4.07
C ALA A 47 12.25 4.10 5.54
N ILE A 48 13.05 3.23 6.17
CA ILE A 48 13.57 3.45 7.53
C ILE A 48 14.56 4.64 7.52
N ALA A 49 15.47 4.69 6.55
CA ALA A 49 16.41 5.80 6.38
C ALA A 49 15.69 7.14 6.12
N TYR A 50 14.56 7.10 5.42
CA TYR A 50 13.69 8.24 5.18
C TYR A 50 12.86 8.66 6.41
N GLY A 51 12.80 7.81 7.45
CA GLY A 51 12.05 8.08 8.68
C GLY A 51 10.56 7.74 8.58
N THR A 52 10.15 6.91 7.62
CA THR A 52 8.80 6.37 7.56
C THR A 52 8.55 5.46 8.76
N LYS A 53 7.37 5.55 9.38
CA LYS A 53 6.95 4.66 10.48
C LYS A 53 6.62 3.26 9.97
N MET A 54 7.66 2.51 9.58
CA MET A 54 7.57 1.11 9.21
C MET A 54 7.31 0.27 10.45
N VAL A 55 6.18 -0.44 10.49
CA VAL A 55 5.80 -1.27 11.65
C VAL A 55 6.02 -2.76 11.44
N GLY A 56 6.31 -3.17 10.20
CA GLY A 56 6.63 -4.55 9.89
C GLY A 56 6.24 -4.97 8.49
N GLY A 57 6.30 -6.27 8.28
CA GLY A 57 6.05 -6.89 7.00
C GLY A 57 5.19 -8.14 7.09
N VAL A 58 4.55 -8.50 6.00
CA VAL A 58 3.79 -9.76 5.91
C VAL A 58 4.48 -10.65 4.88
N THR A 59 4.79 -11.88 5.26
CA THR A 59 5.29 -12.92 4.36
C THR A 59 4.70 -14.27 4.78
N PRO A 60 3.77 -14.83 3.98
CA PRO A 60 3.19 -16.14 4.27
C PRO A 60 4.26 -17.23 4.38
N GLY A 61 4.20 -18.03 5.45
CA GLY A 61 5.13 -19.12 5.71
C GLY A 61 6.44 -18.72 6.42
N LYS A 62 6.67 -17.43 6.64
CA LYS A 62 7.83 -16.90 7.39
C LYS A 62 7.44 -15.99 8.56
N GLY A 63 6.17 -15.98 8.95
CA GLY A 63 5.72 -15.20 10.10
C GLY A 63 6.36 -15.66 11.41
N GLY A 64 6.69 -14.71 12.28
CA GLY A 64 7.45 -14.91 13.52
C GLY A 64 8.96 -14.69 13.36
N THR A 65 9.44 -14.40 12.15
CA THR A 65 10.82 -14.00 11.91
C THR A 65 10.99 -12.48 11.99
N THR A 66 12.22 -12.03 12.24
CA THR A 66 12.57 -10.62 12.19
C THR A 66 13.40 -10.35 10.94
N HIS A 67 13.08 -9.29 10.21
CA HIS A 67 13.85 -8.86 9.05
C HIS A 67 14.09 -7.35 9.17
N LEU A 68 15.34 -6.89 9.04
CA LEU A 68 15.70 -5.48 9.23
C LEU A 68 15.27 -4.86 10.59
N ASN A 69 15.29 -5.65 11.67
CA ASN A 69 14.80 -5.29 13.02
C ASN A 69 13.29 -5.03 13.12
N LEU A 70 12.51 -5.40 12.09
CA LEU A 70 11.06 -5.32 12.10
C LEU A 70 10.43 -6.72 12.09
N PRO A 71 9.26 -6.90 12.73
CA PRO A 71 8.58 -8.19 12.77
C PRO A 71 7.99 -8.55 11.41
N VAL A 72 8.07 -9.84 11.07
CA VAL A 72 7.40 -10.43 9.91
C VAL A 72 6.22 -11.26 10.40
N PHE A 73 5.05 -11.01 9.85
CA PHE A 73 3.81 -11.71 10.16
C PHE A 73 3.40 -12.64 9.02
N ASN A 74 2.60 -13.67 9.34
CA ASN A 74 2.03 -14.54 8.30
C ASN A 74 0.82 -13.89 7.63
N THR A 75 -0.01 -13.19 8.41
CA THR A 75 -1.21 -12.54 7.93
C THR A 75 -1.21 -11.04 8.17
N VAL A 76 -1.95 -10.30 7.33
CA VAL A 76 -2.15 -8.85 7.51
C VAL A 76 -2.94 -8.57 8.78
N LYS A 77 -3.87 -9.45 9.15
CA LYS A 77 -4.67 -9.30 10.37
C LYS A 77 -3.78 -9.30 11.61
N GLU A 78 -2.87 -10.27 11.73
CA GLU A 78 -1.91 -10.32 12.84
C GLU A 78 -1.01 -9.08 12.88
N ALA A 79 -0.58 -8.59 11.72
CA ALA A 79 0.22 -7.37 11.66
C ALA A 79 -0.55 -6.16 12.22
N VAL A 80 -1.83 -6.02 11.89
CA VAL A 80 -2.68 -4.92 12.36
C VAL A 80 -3.03 -5.04 13.84
N ASP A 81 -3.34 -6.24 14.35
CA ASP A 81 -3.61 -6.46 15.78
C ASP A 81 -2.37 -6.18 16.66
N THR A 82 -1.17 -6.41 16.13
CA THR A 82 0.08 -6.27 16.89
C THR A 82 0.65 -4.83 16.87
N THR A 83 0.24 -3.99 15.91
CA THR A 83 0.92 -2.69 15.64
C THR A 83 0.10 -1.45 15.94
#